data_AF-A0AAE4EGE2-F1
#
_entry.id   AF-A0AAE4EGE2-F1
#
_cell.length_a   1.000
_cell.length_b   1.000
_cell.length_c   1.000
_cell.angle_alpha   90.00
_cell.angle_beta   90.00
_cell.angle_gamma   90.00
#
_symmetry.space_group_name_H-M   'P 1'
#
loop_
_entity.id
_entity.type
_entity.pdbx_description
1 polymer ?
#
loop_
_entity_poly.entity_id
_entity_poly.type
_entity_poly.pdbx_seq_one_letter_code
_entity_poly.pdbx_strand_id
1 'polypeptide(L)'
;MHTVTTKILKPVRAAAAGSSTALDLMEALPEFPGSGGVCGVAVAMSDEPWTSAFFDDRTAFGVAGDGLSLSGPSPGGVAKLLRLALTRLPPLPPVPGEGLYLDADERGVLEPEQECLVLDLMDDLRRTRRGTVQFDIHRDGSPPQWEMLAFVDDDRGRHLAALSRPKGGHRRLWWLPGTVERLAEFVEGRVPEHG
;
A
#
# COMPACT_ATOMS: atom_id res chain seq x y z
N MET A 1 21.86 -23.47 -20.48
CA MET A 1 20.92 -22.89 -19.50
C MET A 1 21.35 -21.46 -19.22
N HIS A 2 20.65 -20.47 -19.75
CA HIS A 2 20.83 -19.07 -19.33
C HIS A 2 19.83 -18.81 -18.21
N THR A 3 20.28 -18.85 -16.96
CA THR A 3 19.50 -18.39 -15.80
C THR A 3 19.48 -16.86 -15.86
N VAL A 4 18.45 -16.30 -16.49
CA VAL A 4 18.21 -14.85 -16.45
C VAL A 4 17.78 -14.51 -15.03
N THR A 5 18.70 -13.95 -14.24
CA THR A 5 18.43 -13.51 -12.87
C THR A 5 17.58 -12.24 -12.90
N THR A 6 16.27 -12.39 -12.93
CA THR A 6 15.34 -11.25 -13.01
C THR A 6 15.21 -10.59 -11.64
N LYS A 7 15.65 -9.33 -11.53
CA LYS A 7 15.50 -8.49 -10.31
C LYS A 7 14.27 -7.60 -10.44
N ILE A 8 13.27 -7.80 -9.58
CA ILE A 8 11.97 -7.09 -9.68
C ILE A 8 11.87 -5.86 -8.77
N LEU A 9 12.74 -5.71 -7.76
CA LEU A 9 12.60 -4.63 -6.77
C LEU A 9 12.72 -3.23 -7.35
N LYS A 10 13.64 -3.01 -8.30
CA LYS A 10 13.83 -1.68 -8.91
C LYS A 10 12.58 -1.21 -9.68
N PRO A 11 12.02 -1.99 -10.63
CA PRO A 11 10.81 -1.57 -11.33
C PRO A 11 9.60 -1.47 -10.41
N VAL A 12 9.47 -2.33 -9.39
CA VAL A 12 8.37 -2.31 -8.41
C VAL A 12 8.46 -1.09 -7.49
N ARG A 13 9.63 -0.76 -6.96
CA ARG A 13 9.84 0.47 -6.19
C ARG A 13 9.61 1.69 -7.06
N ALA A 14 10.08 1.69 -8.30
CA ALA A 14 9.76 2.75 -9.26
C ALA A 14 8.27 2.79 -9.61
N ALA A 15 7.54 1.66 -9.50
CA ALA A 15 6.08 1.55 -9.63
C ALA A 15 5.33 2.32 -8.55
N ALA A 16 5.90 2.35 -7.36
CA ALA A 16 5.25 2.88 -6.18
C ALA A 16 5.94 4.10 -5.57
N ALA A 17 7.03 4.60 -6.16
CA ALA A 17 7.80 5.69 -5.60
C ALA A 17 6.99 7.00 -5.53
N GLY A 18 6.60 7.36 -4.30
CA GLY A 18 6.17 8.68 -3.84
C GLY A 18 7.04 9.21 -2.70
N SER A 19 6.88 10.50 -2.38
CA SER A 19 7.76 11.36 -1.57
C SER A 19 8.22 10.80 -0.20
N SER A 20 9.45 11.15 0.22
CA SER A 20 10.02 10.89 1.55
C SER A 20 9.26 11.57 2.71
N THR A 21 8.29 12.43 2.40
CA THR A 21 7.59 13.31 3.35
C THR A 21 6.52 12.62 4.19
N ALA A 22 6.09 11.39 3.86
CA ALA A 22 5.02 10.71 4.60
C ALA A 22 5.44 10.32 6.04
N LEU A 23 6.68 9.87 6.22
CA LEU A 23 7.28 9.58 7.53
C LEU A 23 7.47 10.87 8.34
N ASP A 24 8.00 11.92 7.72
CA ASP A 24 8.26 13.22 8.38
C ASP A 24 6.95 13.88 8.88
N LEU A 25 5.82 13.64 8.20
CA LEU A 25 4.50 14.12 8.58
C LEU A 25 3.90 13.34 9.77
N MET A 26 4.21 12.04 9.91
CA MET A 26 3.78 11.24 11.06
C MET A 26 4.50 11.64 12.34
N GLU A 27 5.78 12.00 12.28
CA GLU A 27 6.57 12.46 13.43
C GLU A 27 6.17 13.85 13.92
N ALA A 28 5.51 14.66 13.07
CA ALA A 28 5.16 16.05 13.35
C ALA A 28 3.80 16.27 14.04
N LEU A 29 3.01 15.23 14.33
CA LEU A 29 1.70 15.34 14.96
C LEU A 29 1.82 15.18 16.50
N PRO A 30 1.79 16.27 17.30
CA PRO A 30 1.89 16.20 18.76
C PRO A 30 0.53 15.80 19.36
N GLU A 31 0.55 15.11 20.50
CA GLU A 31 -0.62 14.57 21.24
C GLU A 31 -1.20 13.25 20.67
N PHE A 32 -0.38 12.20 20.68
CA PHE A 32 -0.76 10.83 20.28
C PHE A 32 -0.97 9.92 21.51
N PRO A 33 -2.20 9.72 22.01
CA PRO A 33 -2.49 8.66 22.97
C PRO A 33 -3.29 7.53 22.33
N GLY A 34 -2.90 6.28 22.58
CA GLY A 34 -3.78 5.13 22.35
C GLY A 34 -3.04 3.86 21.98
N SER A 35 -2.93 2.93 22.94
CA SER A 35 -2.50 1.58 22.63
C SER A 35 -3.57 0.82 21.83
N GLY A 36 -3.18 0.09 20.80
CA GLY A 36 -4.07 -0.81 20.03
C GLY A 36 -4.73 -0.26 18.75
N GLY A 37 -4.36 0.95 18.28
CA GLY A 37 -4.90 1.60 17.09
C GLY A 37 -4.11 1.41 15.77
N VAL A 38 -4.66 1.95 14.68
CA VAL A 38 -4.03 2.09 13.35
C VAL A 38 -3.85 3.57 13.04
N CYS A 39 -2.69 3.95 12.54
CA CYS A 39 -2.46 5.27 11.95
C CYS A 39 -1.78 5.15 10.59
N GLY A 40 -1.94 6.17 9.76
CA GLY A 40 -1.23 6.22 8.49
C GLY A 40 -1.38 7.53 7.74
N VAL A 41 -0.56 7.68 6.71
CA VAL A 41 -0.57 8.80 5.78
C VAL A 41 -0.74 8.24 4.37
N ALA A 42 -1.71 8.80 3.65
CA ALA A 42 -1.88 8.59 2.22
C ALA A 42 -1.36 9.82 1.47
N VAL A 43 -0.47 9.62 0.50
CA VAL A 43 0.07 10.69 -0.36
C VAL A 43 -0.22 10.34 -1.81
N ALA A 44 -0.99 11.19 -2.49
CA ALA A 44 -1.22 11.06 -3.92
C ALA A 44 -0.17 11.84 -4.72
N MET A 45 0.39 11.19 -5.73
CA MET A 45 1.47 11.68 -6.58
C MET A 45 0.98 11.89 -8.02
N SER A 46 -0.11 12.64 -8.19
CA SER A 46 -0.71 13.02 -9.49
C SER A 46 -0.69 14.54 -9.69
N ASP A 47 -1.25 15.02 -10.81
CA ASP A 47 -1.29 16.44 -11.22
C ASP A 47 -1.78 17.40 -10.12
N GLU A 48 -2.68 16.92 -9.24
CA GLU A 48 -3.04 17.57 -7.98
C GLU A 48 -2.53 16.73 -6.79
N PRO A 49 -1.37 17.06 -6.20
CA PRO A 49 -0.83 16.33 -5.07
C PRO A 49 -1.66 16.63 -3.82
N TRP A 50 -2.11 15.58 -3.14
CA TRP A 50 -2.82 15.72 -1.86
C TRP A 50 -2.30 14.69 -0.85
N THR A 51 -2.43 15.05 0.42
CA THR A 51 -2.00 14.24 1.55
C THR A 51 -3.14 14.14 2.56
N SER A 52 -3.35 12.95 3.12
CA SER A 52 -4.26 12.73 4.24
C SER A 52 -3.61 11.84 5.30
N ALA A 53 -3.57 12.35 6.53
CA ALA A 53 -3.28 11.61 7.73
C ALA A 53 -4.57 11.08 8.34
N PHE A 54 -4.52 9.87 8.91
CA PHE A 54 -5.64 9.27 9.61
C PHE A 54 -5.17 8.43 10.80
N PHE A 55 -6.05 8.31 11.80
CA PHE A 55 -5.87 7.40 12.93
C PHE A 55 -7.20 6.83 13.42
N ASP A 56 -7.15 5.67 14.07
CA ASP A 56 -8.25 5.05 14.79
C ASP A 56 -7.69 4.21 15.94
N ASP A 57 -8.03 4.55 17.19
CA ASP A 57 -7.59 3.85 18.40
C ASP A 57 -8.64 2.86 18.96
N ARG A 58 -9.67 2.54 18.16
CA ARG A 58 -10.89 1.77 18.49
C ARG A 58 -11.92 2.50 19.35
N THR A 59 -11.59 3.67 19.89
CA THR A 59 -12.52 4.52 20.65
C THR A 59 -12.87 5.77 19.86
N ALA A 60 -11.86 6.41 19.28
CA ALA A 60 -11.94 7.62 18.48
C ALA A 60 -11.19 7.44 17.16
N PHE A 61 -11.57 8.25 16.18
CA PHE A 61 -10.83 8.38 14.92
C PHE A 61 -10.61 9.84 14.57
N GLY A 62 -9.65 10.07 13.69
CA GLY A 62 -9.47 11.34 13.01
C GLY A 62 -8.93 11.16 11.60
N VAL A 63 -9.32 12.08 10.72
CA VAL A 63 -8.80 12.22 9.35
C VAL A 63 -8.51 13.71 9.14
N ALA A 64 -7.28 14.03 8.71
CA ALA A 64 -6.87 15.39 8.44
C ALA A 64 -6.01 15.45 7.18
N GLY A 65 -6.26 16.42 6.30
CA GLY A 65 -5.50 16.58 5.07
C GLY A 65 -6.18 17.50 4.07
N ASP A 66 -5.41 18.35 3.40
CA ASP A 66 -5.87 19.20 2.29
C ASP A 66 -7.20 19.94 2.56
N GLY A 67 -7.29 20.59 3.73
CA GLY A 67 -8.46 21.35 4.17
C GLY A 67 -9.63 20.52 4.71
N LEU A 68 -9.54 19.19 4.69
CA LEU A 68 -10.45 18.29 5.39
C LEU A 68 -9.97 18.06 6.82
N SER A 69 -10.88 18.18 7.79
CA SER A 69 -10.68 17.74 9.17
C SER A 69 -11.97 17.09 9.66
N LEU A 70 -11.88 15.80 9.99
CA LEU A 70 -12.98 14.99 10.50
C LEU A 70 -12.50 14.25 11.74
N SER A 71 -13.31 14.21 12.78
CA SER A 71 -13.05 13.41 13.98
C SER A 71 -14.35 12.98 14.65
N GLY A 72 -14.29 11.93 15.45
CA GLY A 72 -15.44 11.42 16.17
C GLY A 72 -15.20 10.05 16.80
N PRO A 73 -16.27 9.36 17.24
CA PRO A 73 -16.18 7.98 17.72
C PRO A 73 -15.68 7.05 16.62
N SER A 74 -14.86 6.06 16.98
CA SER A 74 -14.31 5.09 16.04
C SER A 74 -15.42 4.48 15.16
N PRO A 75 -15.23 4.37 13.83
CA PRO A 75 -16.21 3.78 12.94
C PRO A 75 -16.36 2.25 13.14
N GLY A 76 -15.54 1.66 14.01
CA GLY A 76 -15.60 0.24 14.39
C GLY A 76 -14.98 -0.70 13.36
N GLY A 77 -14.07 -0.21 12.50
CA GLY A 77 -13.34 -1.05 11.55
C GLY A 77 -12.45 -0.29 10.57
N VAL A 78 -11.29 -0.88 10.25
CA VAL A 78 -10.25 -0.27 9.41
C VAL A 78 -10.76 0.07 8.01
N ALA A 79 -11.55 -0.80 7.38
CA ALA A 79 -12.09 -0.53 6.05
C ALA A 79 -12.99 0.71 6.02
N LYS A 80 -13.76 0.97 7.09
CA LYS A 80 -14.60 2.17 7.19
C LYS A 80 -13.74 3.43 7.37
N LEU A 81 -12.71 3.37 8.22
CA LEU A 81 -11.74 4.46 8.38
C LEU A 81 -11.07 4.79 7.04
N LEU A 82 -10.56 3.78 6.33
CA LEU A 82 -9.89 3.96 5.05
C LEU A 82 -10.83 4.53 3.99
N ARG A 83 -12.10 4.12 3.94
CA ARG A 83 -13.10 4.73 3.05
C ARG A 83 -13.28 6.22 3.31
N LEU A 84 -13.27 6.65 4.57
CA LEU A 84 -13.33 8.07 4.93
C LEU A 84 -12.04 8.80 4.53
N ALA A 85 -10.87 8.24 4.88
CA ALA A 85 -9.57 8.83 4.56
C ALA A 85 -9.32 8.97 3.05
N LEU A 86 -9.91 8.07 2.26
CA LEU A 86 -9.73 7.99 0.82
C LEU A 86 -10.91 8.54 0.03
N THR A 87 -11.84 9.25 0.68
CA THR A 87 -13.06 9.73 0.02
C THR A 87 -12.79 10.70 -1.13
N ARG A 88 -11.62 11.34 -1.15
CA ARG A 88 -11.18 12.25 -2.22
C ARG A 88 -10.47 11.55 -3.38
N LEU A 89 -10.16 10.27 -3.26
CA LEU A 89 -9.58 9.55 -4.39
C LEU A 89 -10.53 9.57 -5.58
N PRO A 90 -10.03 9.82 -6.80
CA PRO A 90 -10.82 9.69 -8.00
C PRO A 90 -11.51 8.31 -8.02
N PRO A 91 -12.82 8.27 -8.34
CA PRO A 91 -13.55 7.02 -8.42
C PRO A 91 -13.08 6.24 -9.66
N LEU A 92 -12.10 5.36 -9.45
CA LEU A 92 -11.59 4.45 -10.46
C LEU A 92 -11.95 3.02 -10.05
N PRO A 93 -12.52 2.19 -10.94
CA PRO A 93 -12.82 0.80 -10.61
C PRO A 93 -11.52 0.02 -10.35
N PRO A 94 -11.53 -0.99 -9.47
CA PRO A 94 -10.41 -1.91 -9.35
C PRO A 94 -10.19 -2.66 -10.66
N VAL A 95 -8.95 -3.05 -10.95
CA VAL A 95 -8.68 -3.91 -12.10
C VAL A 95 -9.36 -5.28 -11.96
N PRO A 96 -9.79 -5.91 -13.08
CA PRO A 96 -10.43 -7.22 -13.03
C PRO A 96 -9.41 -8.34 -12.78
N GLY A 97 -9.88 -9.44 -12.18
CA GLY A 97 -9.08 -10.65 -11.91
C GLY A 97 -8.80 -10.86 -10.42
N GLU A 98 -8.04 -11.90 -10.07
CA GLU A 98 -7.65 -12.21 -8.69
C GLU A 98 -6.36 -11.49 -8.27
N GLY A 99 -5.59 -10.99 -9.25
CA GLY A 99 -4.22 -10.49 -9.05
C GLY A 99 -3.19 -11.61 -9.00
N LEU A 100 -1.96 -11.24 -8.66
CA LEU A 100 -0.83 -12.16 -8.54
C LEU A 100 0.06 -11.80 -7.35
N TYR A 101 0.91 -12.75 -6.95
CA TYR A 101 2.02 -12.50 -6.05
C TYR A 101 3.30 -13.09 -6.62
N LEU A 102 4.44 -12.51 -6.24
CA LEU A 102 5.76 -13.00 -6.59
C LEU A 102 6.61 -13.13 -5.33
N ASP A 103 7.20 -14.30 -5.15
CA ASP A 103 8.19 -14.58 -4.11
C ASP A 103 9.60 -14.27 -4.60
N ALA A 104 10.38 -13.63 -3.73
CA ALA A 104 11.77 -13.27 -4.00
C ALA A 104 12.63 -13.43 -2.75
N ASP A 105 13.93 -13.61 -2.94
CA ASP A 105 14.92 -13.54 -1.88
C ASP A 105 15.04 -12.11 -1.32
N GLU A 106 15.81 -11.95 -0.24
CA GLU A 106 16.07 -10.66 0.39
C GLU A 106 16.70 -9.61 -0.55
N ARG A 107 17.35 -10.08 -1.63
CA ARG A 107 17.99 -9.25 -2.67
C ARG A 107 17.04 -8.91 -3.82
N GLY A 108 15.81 -9.45 -3.81
CA GLY A 108 14.82 -9.23 -4.85
C GLY A 108 14.98 -10.09 -6.09
N VAL A 109 15.73 -11.19 -5.99
CA VAL A 109 15.80 -12.23 -7.02
C VAL A 109 14.62 -13.15 -6.82
N LEU A 110 13.86 -13.38 -7.89
CA LEU A 110 12.67 -14.23 -7.84
C LEU A 110 13.03 -15.67 -7.50
N GLU A 111 12.17 -16.30 -6.71
CA GLU A 111 12.18 -17.75 -6.53
C GLU A 111 11.86 -18.45 -7.87
N PRO A 112 12.35 -19.67 -8.12
CA PRO A 112 12.10 -20.42 -9.36
C PRO A 112 10.61 -20.64 -9.67
N GLU A 113 10.29 -20.96 -10.94
CA GLU A 113 8.95 -21.38 -11.40
C GLU A 113 7.88 -20.28 -11.45
N GLN A 114 8.29 -19.02 -11.39
CA GLN A 114 7.40 -17.85 -11.44
C GLN A 114 7.50 -17.05 -12.75
N GLU A 115 8.21 -17.56 -13.75
CA GLU A 115 8.56 -16.82 -14.97
C GLU A 115 7.32 -16.30 -15.73
N CYS A 116 6.24 -17.09 -15.78
CA CYS A 116 4.99 -16.67 -16.43
C CYS A 116 4.33 -15.50 -15.69
N LEU A 117 4.28 -15.54 -14.35
CA LEU A 117 3.68 -14.48 -13.53
C LEU A 117 4.43 -13.16 -13.67
N VAL A 118 5.74 -13.22 -13.91
CA VAL A 118 6.58 -12.04 -14.15
C VAL A 118 6.24 -11.38 -15.47
N LEU A 119 5.95 -12.14 -16.52
CA LEU A 119 5.59 -11.58 -17.81
C LEU A 119 4.28 -10.79 -17.71
N ASP A 120 3.28 -11.36 -17.05
CA ASP A 120 1.99 -10.69 -16.79
C ASP A 120 2.18 -9.38 -16.00
N LEU A 121 2.98 -9.43 -14.93
CA LEU A 121 3.30 -8.24 -14.14
C LEU A 121 4.06 -7.19 -14.96
N MET A 122 5.03 -7.61 -15.77
CA MET A 122 5.85 -6.68 -16.57
C MET A 122 5.00 -5.96 -17.63
N ASP A 123 3.97 -6.61 -18.16
CA ASP A 123 3.04 -5.98 -19.10
C ASP A 123 2.17 -4.92 -18.40
N ASP A 124 1.68 -5.19 -17.19
CA ASP A 124 0.98 -4.19 -16.38
C ASP A 124 1.91 -3.03 -15.99
N LEU A 125 3.16 -3.30 -15.58
CA LEU A 125 4.13 -2.26 -15.18
C LEU A 125 4.59 -1.36 -16.33
N ARG A 126 4.46 -1.80 -17.59
CA ARG A 126 4.77 -1.00 -18.79
C ARG A 126 3.67 -0.01 -19.15
N ARG A 127 2.47 -0.14 -18.59
CA ARG A 127 1.34 0.74 -18.88
C ARG A 127 1.58 2.16 -18.40
N THR A 128 0.96 3.12 -19.09
CA THR A 128 1.01 4.52 -18.70
C THR A 128 0.23 4.73 -17.42
N ARG A 129 0.91 5.25 -16.39
CA ARG A 129 0.27 5.55 -15.10
C ARG A 129 -0.54 6.82 -15.17
N ARG A 130 -1.67 6.80 -14.48
CA ARG A 130 -2.56 7.96 -14.28
C ARG A 130 -2.44 8.53 -12.87
N GLY A 131 -1.98 7.74 -11.91
CA GLY A 131 -1.73 8.21 -10.55
C GLY A 131 -1.14 7.12 -9.66
N THR A 132 -0.58 7.55 -8.52
CA THR A 132 -0.12 6.65 -7.47
C THR A 132 -0.47 7.26 -6.12
N VAL A 133 -0.98 6.43 -5.21
CA VAL A 133 -1.30 6.82 -3.84
C VAL A 133 -0.49 5.91 -2.94
N GLN A 134 0.56 6.44 -2.32
CA GLN A 134 1.39 5.67 -1.41
C GLN A 134 0.81 5.75 0.00
N PHE A 135 0.84 4.62 0.70
CA PHE A 135 0.44 4.51 2.08
C PHE A 135 1.64 4.22 2.97
N ASP A 136 1.76 4.99 4.04
CA ASP A 136 2.57 4.62 5.19
C ASP A 136 1.64 4.34 6.36
N ILE A 137 1.67 3.12 6.89
CA ILE A 137 0.70 2.63 7.87
C ILE A 137 1.45 1.94 9.00
N HIS A 138 1.10 2.36 10.22
CA HIS A 138 1.62 1.83 11.45
C HIS A 138 0.48 1.30 12.32
N ARG A 139 0.72 0.16 12.95
CA ARG A 139 -0.16 -0.42 13.95
C ARG A 139 0.58 -0.50 15.26
N ASP A 140 -0.04 -0.02 16.32
CA ASP A 140 0.59 -0.01 17.62
C ASP A 140 1.06 -1.43 18.05
N GLY A 141 2.24 -1.48 18.66
CA GLY A 141 2.89 -2.72 19.09
C GLY A 141 3.35 -3.67 17.98
N SER A 142 3.27 -3.28 16.71
CA SER A 142 3.69 -4.10 15.56
C SER A 142 4.82 -3.43 14.79
N PRO A 143 5.89 -4.16 14.40
CA PRO A 143 6.90 -3.60 13.52
C PRO A 143 6.30 -3.26 12.13
N PRO A 144 6.86 -2.28 11.41
CA PRO A 144 6.43 -1.97 10.04
C PRO A 144 6.49 -3.22 9.16
N GLN A 145 5.36 -3.62 8.57
CA GLN A 145 5.25 -4.86 7.79
C GLN A 145 5.62 -4.65 6.31
N TRP A 146 5.33 -3.46 5.80
CA TRP A 146 5.42 -3.16 4.39
C TRP A 146 6.65 -2.30 4.10
N GLU A 147 7.40 -2.67 3.08
CA GLU A 147 8.36 -1.75 2.46
C GLU A 147 7.64 -0.77 1.54
N MET A 148 6.54 -1.23 0.93
CA MET A 148 5.71 -0.41 0.07
C MET A 148 4.27 -0.93 0.11
N LEU A 149 3.33 0.00 0.15
CA LEU A 149 1.91 -0.25 0.02
C LEU A 149 1.33 0.94 -0.75
N ALA A 150 0.69 0.69 -1.89
CA ALA A 150 0.22 1.76 -2.75
C ALA A 150 -0.98 1.35 -3.60
N PHE A 151 -1.83 2.33 -3.94
CA PHE A 151 -2.66 2.23 -5.12
C PHE A 151 -1.92 2.76 -6.34
N VAL A 152 -2.03 2.04 -7.45
CA VAL A 152 -1.48 2.45 -8.75
C VAL A 152 -2.61 2.45 -9.75
N ASP A 153 -2.86 3.61 -10.34
CA ASP A 153 -3.96 3.83 -11.29
C ASP A 153 -3.40 3.82 -12.73
N ASP A 154 -4.01 3.04 -13.61
CA ASP A 154 -3.70 2.99 -15.05
C ASP A 154 -4.97 3.10 -15.91
N ASP A 155 -4.87 2.76 -17.19
CA ASP A 155 -5.99 2.77 -18.14
C ASP A 155 -6.99 1.61 -17.96
N ARG A 156 -6.65 0.55 -17.22
CA ARG A 156 -7.56 -0.56 -16.87
C ARG A 156 -8.27 -0.33 -15.55
N GLY A 157 -7.65 0.38 -14.62
CA GLY A 157 -8.25 0.68 -13.33
C GLY A 157 -7.22 0.85 -12.23
N ARG A 158 -7.65 0.60 -11.00
CA ARG A 158 -6.83 0.69 -9.80
C ARG A 158 -6.25 -0.65 -9.41
N HIS A 159 -4.94 -0.69 -9.23
CA HIS A 159 -4.19 -1.80 -8.65
C HIS A 159 -3.85 -1.50 -7.19
N LEU A 160 -3.74 -2.53 -6.36
CA LEU A 160 -3.10 -2.49 -5.04
C LEU A 160 -1.76 -3.20 -5.16
N ALA A 161 -0.69 -2.44 -4.98
CA ALA A 161 0.68 -2.94 -4.93
C ALA A 161 1.14 -3.00 -3.47
N ALA A 162 1.69 -4.14 -3.05
CA ALA A 162 2.28 -4.29 -1.74
C ALA A 162 3.60 -5.05 -1.84
N LEU A 163 4.63 -4.62 -1.11
CA LEU A 163 5.91 -5.31 -0.99
C LEU A 163 6.22 -5.47 0.49
N SER A 164 6.41 -6.70 0.94
CA SER A 164 6.80 -6.96 2.32
C SER A 164 8.23 -6.54 2.60
N ARG A 165 8.50 -6.19 3.86
CA ARG A 165 9.88 -6.13 4.36
C ARG A 165 10.49 -7.54 4.39
N PRO A 166 11.83 -7.67 4.26
CA PRO A 166 12.49 -8.96 4.39
C PRO A 166 12.13 -9.66 5.70
N LYS A 167 11.69 -10.91 5.62
CA LYS A 167 11.43 -11.76 6.78
C LYS A 167 11.86 -13.19 6.48
N GLY A 168 12.77 -13.72 7.29
CA GLY A 168 13.32 -15.06 7.08
C GLY A 168 14.13 -15.19 5.78
N GLY A 169 14.70 -14.09 5.26
CA GLY A 169 15.46 -14.10 4.01
C GLY A 169 14.61 -13.98 2.74
N HIS A 170 13.27 -13.88 2.87
CA HIS A 170 12.35 -13.78 1.74
C HIS A 170 11.55 -12.47 1.78
N ARG A 171 11.05 -12.10 0.61
CA ARG A 171 10.15 -10.98 0.32
C ARG A 171 9.05 -11.48 -0.58
N ARG A 172 7.88 -10.86 -0.48
CA ARG A 172 6.76 -11.12 -1.36
C ARG A 172 6.22 -9.81 -1.91
N LEU A 173 5.92 -9.81 -3.20
CA LEU A 173 5.20 -8.75 -3.89
C LEU A 173 3.77 -9.22 -4.12
N TRP A 174 2.82 -8.33 -3.92
CA TRP A 174 1.43 -8.51 -4.33
C TRP A 174 1.06 -7.43 -5.34
N TRP A 175 0.38 -7.84 -6.40
CA TRP A 175 -0.19 -6.98 -7.42
C TRP A 175 -1.65 -7.39 -7.64
N LEU A 176 -2.56 -6.65 -7.02
CA LEU A 176 -3.94 -7.06 -6.80
C LEU A 176 -4.96 -6.04 -7.32
N PRO A 177 -6.23 -6.42 -7.49
CA PRO A 177 -7.33 -5.46 -7.62
C PRO A 177 -7.35 -4.45 -6.48
N GLY A 178 -7.27 -3.16 -6.81
CA GLY A 178 -7.13 -2.10 -5.83
C GLY A 178 -8.46 -1.65 -5.22
N THR A 179 -8.85 -2.34 -4.15
CA THR A 179 -10.04 -2.03 -3.34
C THR A 179 -9.66 -1.59 -1.92
N VAL A 180 -10.54 -0.84 -1.27
CA VAL A 180 -10.33 -0.47 0.15
C VAL A 180 -10.42 -1.69 1.05
N GLU A 181 -11.25 -2.67 0.69
CA GLU A 181 -11.38 -3.94 1.42
C GLU A 181 -10.07 -4.71 1.43
N ARG A 182 -9.42 -4.84 0.27
CA ARG A 182 -8.10 -5.46 0.17
C ARG A 182 -7.06 -4.66 0.93
N LEU A 183 -7.02 -3.34 0.78
CA LEU A 183 -6.10 -2.51 1.57
C LEU A 183 -6.28 -2.75 3.08
N ALA A 184 -7.53 -2.83 3.56
CA ALA A 184 -7.83 -3.11 4.97
C ALA A 184 -7.30 -4.47 5.43
N GLU A 185 -7.33 -5.51 4.59
CA GLU A 185 -6.74 -6.82 4.92
C GLU A 185 -5.22 -6.72 5.16
N PHE A 186 -4.51 -5.93 4.35
CA PHE A 186 -3.07 -5.67 4.53
C PHE A 186 -2.81 -4.89 5.83
N VAL A 187 -3.62 -3.87 6.11
CA VAL A 187 -3.51 -3.06 7.34
C VAL A 187 -3.78 -3.89 8.61
N GLU A 188 -4.74 -4.80 8.54
CA GLU A 188 -5.12 -5.65 9.66
C GLU A 188 -4.19 -6.85 9.86
N GLY A 189 -3.24 -7.07 8.94
CA GLY A 189 -2.31 -8.21 8.97
C GLY A 189 -2.99 -9.55 8.65
N ARG A 190 -4.08 -9.53 7.88
CA ARG A 190 -4.83 -10.74 7.47
C ARG A 190 -4.29 -11.39 6.20
N VAL A 191 -3.29 -10.78 5.57
CA VAL A 191 -2.65 -11.30 4.36
C VAL A 191 -1.42 -12.12 4.76
N PRO A 192 -1.32 -13.40 4.37
CA PRO A 192 -0.19 -14.25 4.73
C PRO A 192 1.08 -13.76 4.04
N GLU A 193 2.08 -13.40 4.85
CA GLU A 193 3.39 -12.97 4.37
C GLU A 193 4.11 -14.11 3.62
N HIS A 194 3.94 -15.36 4.08
CA HIS A 194 4.52 -16.59 3.54
C HIS A 194 3.49 -17.75 3.59
N GLY A 195 3.64 -18.73 2.70
CA GLY A 195 2.88 -19.99 2.71
C GLY A 195 3.56 -21.08 3.53
#